data_AF-Q6Y1K8-F1
#
_entry.id   AF-Q6Y1K8-F1
#
_cell.length_a   1.000
_cell.length_b   1.000
_cell.length_c   1.000
_cell.angle_alpha   90.00
_cell.angle_beta   90.00
_cell.angle_gamma   90.00
#
_symmetry.space_group_name_H-M   'P 1'
#
loop_
_entity.id
_entity.type
_entity.pdbx_description
1 polymer ?
#
loop_
_entity_poly.entity_id
_entity_poly.type
_entity_poly.pdbx_seq_one_letter_code
_entity_poly.pdbx_strand_id
1 'polypeptide(L)'
;LVNKRVVNVGELLQNQFLIALSKLEKNTKERISSRGDSEKINIKNITNNKPIYNQFKNFFNSSKLSQFMDQINPLGEMANKRRVTSLGPGGLNRETAQFEVRDVH
;
A
#
# COMPACT_ATOMS: atom_id res chain seq x y z
N LEU A 1 23.05 11.00 -6.00
CA LEU A 1 22.10 9.89 -5.67
C LEU A 1 22.28 9.26 -4.29
N VAL A 2 23.36 9.56 -3.55
CA VAL A 2 23.73 8.85 -2.30
C VAL A 2 22.65 8.90 -1.19
N ASN A 3 21.82 9.95 -1.15
CA ASN A 3 20.78 10.14 -0.12
C ASN A 3 19.34 9.94 -0.62
N LYS A 4 19.14 9.27 -1.77
CA LYS A 4 17.79 8.97 -2.31
C LYS A 4 17.59 7.46 -2.41
N ARG A 5 16.49 6.95 -1.85
CA ARG A 5 16.13 5.52 -1.89
C ARG A 5 14.93 5.30 -2.80
N VAL A 6 15.03 4.29 -3.67
CA VAL A 6 13.91 3.85 -4.50
C VAL A 6 13.04 2.89 -3.68
N VAL A 7 11.73 3.15 -3.67
CA VAL A 7 10.73 2.30 -3.00
C VAL A 7 10.01 1.49 -4.07
N ASN A 8 10.14 0.16 -4.00
CA ASN A 8 9.52 -0.75 -4.96
C ASN A 8 8.06 -1.03 -4.59
N VAL A 9 7.29 -1.54 -5.55
CA VAL A 9 5.88 -1.94 -5.35
C VAL A 9 5.71 -2.94 -4.20
N GLY A 10 6.64 -3.86 -4.02
CA GLY A 10 6.59 -4.86 -2.95
C GLY A 10 6.62 -4.23 -1.55
N GLU A 11 7.46 -3.21 -1.35
CA GLU A 11 7.55 -2.52 -0.06
C GLU A 11 6.29 -1.69 0.22
N LEU A 12 5.74 -1.02 -0.80
CA LEU A 12 4.46 -0.29 -0.67
C LEU A 12 3.33 -1.23 -0.25
N LEU A 13 3.23 -2.40 -0.89
CA LEU A 13 2.21 -3.40 -0.56
C LEU A 13 2.45 -4.04 0.80
N GLN A 14 3.70 -4.28 1.19
CA GLN A 14 4.06 -4.80 2.51
C GLN A 14 3.59 -3.83 3.62
N ASN A 15 3.79 -2.53 3.44
CA ASN A 15 3.31 -1.52 4.39
C ASN A 15 1.78 -1.54 4.52
N GLN A 16 1.04 -1.67 3.41
CA GLN A 16 -0.42 -1.82 3.46
C GLN A 16 -0.84 -3.13 4.15
N PHE A 17 -0.10 -4.21 3.91
CA PHE A 17 -0.35 -5.50 4.53
C PHE A 17 -0.15 -5.46 6.05
N LEU A 18 0.91 -4.81 6.54
CA LEU A 18 1.15 -4.62 7.97
C LEU A 18 0.02 -3.84 8.64
N ILE A 19 -0.45 -2.76 8.02
CA ILE A 19 -1.60 -1.99 8.50
C ILE A 19 -2.86 -2.88 8.57
N ALA A 20 -3.08 -3.72 7.55
CA ALA A 20 -4.22 -4.63 7.53
C ALA A 20 -4.12 -5.73 8.60
N LEU A 21 -2.93 -6.28 8.83
CA LEU A 21 -2.68 -7.28 9.87
C LEU A 21 -2.92 -6.71 11.26
N SER A 22 -2.47 -5.49 11.53
CA SER A 22 -2.74 -4.81 12.81
C SER A 22 -4.25 -4.64 13.06
N LYS A 23 -5.02 -4.26 12.03
CA LYS A 23 -6.49 -4.21 12.11
C LYS A 23 -7.10 -5.59 12.36
N LEU A 24 -6.59 -6.61 11.68
CA LEU A 24 -7.07 -7.99 11.85
C LEU A 24 -6.80 -8.50 13.27
N GLU A 25 -5.60 -8.25 13.79
CA GLU A 25 -5.20 -8.62 15.16
C GLU A 25 -6.12 -7.97 16.18
N LYS A 26 -6.33 -6.65 16.09
CA LYS A 26 -7.22 -5.90 16.98
C LYS A 26 -8.65 -6.47 16.97
N ASN A 27 -9.24 -6.64 15.78
CA ASN A 27 -10.59 -7.18 15.64
C ASN A 27 -10.70 -8.61 16.18
N THR A 28 -9.65 -9.43 16.00
CA THR A 28 -9.59 -10.80 16.50
C THR A 28 -9.56 -10.81 18.03
N LYS A 29 -8.71 -9.97 18.65
CA LYS A 29 -8.64 -9.82 20.11
C LYS A 29 -9.98 -9.35 20.69
N GLU A 30 -10.62 -8.35 20.10
CA GLU A 30 -11.93 -7.84 20.53
C GLU A 30 -13.02 -8.92 20.47
N ARG A 31 -13.03 -9.75 19.41
CA ARG A 31 -13.97 -10.87 19.26
C ARG A 31 -13.74 -11.99 20.28
N ILE A 32 -12.48 -12.25 20.62
CA ILE A 32 -12.13 -13.21 21.68
C ILE A 32 -12.62 -12.68 23.02
N SER A 33 -12.31 -11.42 23.37
CA SER A 33 -12.74 -10.81 24.63
C SER A 33 -14.26 -10.71 24.79
N SER A 34 -14.99 -10.55 23.67
CA SER A 34 -16.47 -10.44 23.68
C SER A 34 -17.16 -11.80 23.79
N ARG A 35 -16.51 -12.90 23.39
CA ARG A 35 -17.06 -14.26 23.49
C ARG A 35 -16.52 -14.88 24.78
N GLY A 36 -17.24 -14.67 25.89
CA GLY A 36 -16.85 -15.15 27.22
C GLY A 36 -16.74 -16.68 27.37
N ASP A 37 -17.32 -17.45 26.46
CA ASP A 37 -17.27 -18.92 26.48
C ASP A 37 -16.07 -19.47 25.71
N SER A 38 -15.02 -19.85 26.44
CA SER A 38 -13.77 -20.38 25.89
C SER A 38 -13.95 -21.68 25.09
N GLU A 39 -14.97 -22.48 25.42
CA GLU A 39 -15.22 -23.79 24.79
C GLU A 39 -15.81 -23.71 23.37
N LYS A 40 -16.33 -22.56 22.94
CA LYS A 40 -16.94 -22.36 21.60
C LYS A 40 -16.08 -21.51 20.65
N ILE A 41 -14.83 -21.27 21.00
CA ILE A 41 -13.87 -20.47 20.22
C ILE A 41 -13.33 -21.33 19.06
N ASN A 42 -13.95 -21.21 17.87
CA ASN A 42 -13.42 -21.78 16.63
C ASN A 42 -12.65 -20.70 15.85
N ILE A 43 -11.44 -21.02 15.40
CA ILE A 43 -10.56 -20.15 14.60
C ILE A 43 -11.31 -19.53 13.41
N LYS A 44 -12.13 -20.33 12.70
CA LYS A 44 -12.91 -19.88 11.54
C LYS A 44 -13.90 -18.76 11.87
N ASN A 45 -14.45 -18.75 13.09
CA ASN A 45 -15.45 -17.78 13.51
C ASN A 45 -14.85 -16.45 13.99
N ILE A 46 -13.55 -16.44 14.31
CA ILE A 46 -12.87 -15.30 14.91
C ILE A 46 -12.13 -14.53 13.83
N THR A 47 -11.43 -15.22 12.94
CA THR A 47 -10.68 -14.61 11.84
C THR A 47 -11.61 -14.07 10.75
N ASN A 48 -11.31 -12.88 10.23
CA ASN A 48 -12.03 -12.28 9.10
C ASN A 48 -11.04 -11.77 8.06
N ASN A 49 -11.15 -12.20 6.81
CA ASN A 49 -10.23 -11.77 5.74
C ASN A 49 -10.60 -10.41 5.12
N LYS A 50 -11.82 -9.90 5.35
CA LYS A 50 -12.32 -8.64 4.77
C LYS A 50 -11.41 -7.42 4.99
N PRO A 51 -10.80 -7.20 6.18
CA PRO A 51 -9.91 -6.06 6.40
C PRO A 51 -8.69 -6.05 5.47
N ILE A 52 -8.11 -7.23 5.23
CA ILE A 52 -6.98 -7.40 4.31
C ILE A 52 -7.41 -7.08 2.88
N TYR A 53 -8.47 -7.73 2.42
CA TYR A 53 -8.99 -7.52 1.06
C TYR A 53 -9.32 -6.05 0.79
N ASN A 54 -10.04 -5.40 1.72
CA ASN A 54 -10.41 -3.99 1.58
C ASN A 54 -9.20 -3.06 1.56
N GLN A 55 -8.16 -3.35 2.35
CA GLN A 55 -6.93 -2.54 2.34
C GLN A 55 -6.22 -2.61 0.99
N PHE A 56 -6.08 -3.81 0.41
CA PHE A 56 -5.49 -3.98 -0.93
C PHE A 56 -6.35 -3.34 -2.01
N LYS A 57 -7.67 -3.57 -1.97
CA LYS A 57 -8.62 -2.97 -2.92
C LYS A 57 -8.52 -1.45 -2.90
N ASN A 58 -8.48 -0.85 -1.72
CA ASN A 58 -8.33 0.59 -1.58
C ASN A 58 -7.00 1.08 -2.15
N PHE A 59 -5.89 0.39 -1.86
CA PHE A 59 -4.58 0.75 -2.41
C PHE A 59 -4.61 0.79 -3.95
N PHE A 60 -5.09 -0.25 -4.62
CA PHE A 60 -5.10 -0.28 -6.08
C PHE A 60 -6.11 0.69 -6.72
N ASN A 61 -7.22 0.99 -6.03
CA ASN A 61 -8.26 1.87 -6.58
C ASN A 61 -7.98 3.36 -6.36
N SER A 62 -7.32 3.76 -5.27
CA SER A 62 -7.17 5.19 -4.90
C SER A 62 -5.74 5.68 -4.84
N SER A 63 -4.74 4.79 -4.87
CA SER A 63 -3.35 5.21 -4.85
C SER A 63 -2.98 5.98 -6.11
N LYS A 64 -2.38 7.16 -5.95
CA LYS A 64 -1.79 7.94 -7.05
C LYS A 64 -0.66 7.20 -7.78
N LEU A 65 -0.11 6.15 -7.18
CA LEU A 65 0.92 5.30 -7.76
C LEU A 65 0.32 4.14 -8.59
N SER A 66 -0.96 3.82 -8.41
CA SER A 66 -1.69 2.82 -9.20
C SER A 66 -2.34 3.52 -10.40
N GLN A 67 -1.56 3.69 -11.46
CA GLN A 67 -1.96 4.43 -12.66
C GLN A 67 -2.41 3.50 -13.78
N PHE A 68 -3.24 4.02 -14.68
CA PHE A 68 -3.55 3.32 -15.92
C PHE A 68 -2.28 3.08 -16.73
N MET A 69 -2.14 1.87 -17.27
CA MET A 69 -1.01 1.50 -18.10
C MET A 69 -1.07 2.26 -19.42
N ASP A 70 0.10 2.66 -19.92
CA ASP A 70 0.21 3.26 -21.25
C ASP A 70 0.38 2.13 -22.26
N GLN A 71 -0.65 1.90 -23.07
CA GLN A 71 -0.76 0.76 -23.98
C GLN A 71 -0.76 1.17 -25.46
N ILE A 72 -0.21 2.35 -25.78
CA ILE A 72 -0.11 2.81 -27.18
C ILE A 72 0.80 1.89 -28.01
N ASN A 73 1.92 1.44 -27.42
CA ASN A 73 2.86 0.52 -28.05
C ASN A 73 3.74 -0.18 -26.98
N PRO A 74 4.50 -1.24 -27.33
CA PRO A 74 5.34 -1.96 -26.37
C PRO A 74 6.38 -1.10 -25.65
N LEU A 75 6.88 -0.05 -26.31
CA LEU A 75 7.85 0.87 -25.69
C LEU A 75 7.19 1.76 -24.62
N GLY A 76 5.98 2.24 -24.87
CA GLY A 76 5.18 3.00 -23.90
C GLY A 76 4.88 2.19 -22.64
N GLU A 77 4.50 0.92 -22.82
CA GLU A 77 4.26 0.01 -21.70
C GLU A 77 5.53 -0.22 -20.87
N MET A 78 6.66 -0.46 -21.54
CA MET A 78 7.96 -0.66 -20.87
C MET A 78 8.43 0.61 -20.14
N ALA A 79 8.26 1.78 -20.76
CA ALA A 79 8.63 3.07 -20.18
C ALA A 79 7.78 3.38 -18.94
N ASN A 80 6.46 3.16 -19.00
CA ASN A 80 5.56 3.39 -17.86
C ASN A 80 5.93 2.50 -16.66
N LYS A 81 6.18 1.20 -16.89
CA LYS A 81 6.59 0.26 -15.83
C LYS A 81 7.92 0.59 -15.16
N ARG A 82 8.85 1.23 -15.88
CA ARG A 82 10.19 1.59 -15.39
C ARG A 82 10.28 3.00 -14.83
N ARG A 83 9.19 3.78 -14.88
CA ARG A 83 9.17 5.18 -14.45
C ARG A 83 9.27 5.29 -12.94
N VAL A 84 10.23 6.08 -12.47
CA VAL A 84 10.40 6.44 -11.05
C VAL A 84 9.74 7.80 -10.80
N THR A 85 9.06 7.94 -9.66
CA THR A 85 8.40 9.18 -9.25
C THR A 85 8.82 9.57 -7.85
N SER A 86 9.07 10.87 -7.65
CA SER A 86 9.26 11.46 -6.31
C SER A 86 7.94 11.86 -5.66
N LEU A 87 6.82 11.73 -6.36
CA LEU A 87 5.48 12.08 -5.88
C LEU A 87 4.80 10.84 -5.29
N GLY A 88 4.07 11.01 -4.19
CA GLY A 88 3.31 9.95 -3.53
C GLY A 88 3.36 10.08 -2.00
N PRO A 89 2.80 9.10 -1.27
CA PRO A 89 2.90 9.06 0.19
C PRO A 89 4.37 9.05 0.64
N GLY A 90 4.76 10.01 1.49
CA GLY A 90 6.15 10.18 1.92
C GLY A 90 7.10 10.79 0.89
N GLY A 91 6.58 11.19 -0.28
CA GLY A 91 7.32 11.89 -1.32
C GLY A 91 7.12 13.40 -1.29
N LEU A 92 7.56 14.06 -2.36
CA LEU A 92 7.39 15.49 -2.58
C LEU A 92 5.96 15.82 -3.04
N ASN A 93 5.47 16.98 -2.63
CA ASN A 93 4.26 17.56 -3.21
C ASN A 93 4.63 18.45 -4.40
N ARG A 94 3.92 18.28 -5.51
CA ARG A 94 4.21 18.98 -6.78
C ARG A 94 4.19 20.51 -6.63
N GLU A 95 3.30 21.03 -5.80
CA GLU A 95 3.09 22.47 -5.59
C GLU A 95 4.13 23.10 -4.67
N THR A 96 4.65 22.36 -3.68
CA THR A 96 5.56 22.91 -2.65
C THR A 96 7.01 22.50 -2.84
N ALA A 97 7.30 21.60 -3.79
CA ALA A 97 8.66 21.17 -4.08
C ALA A 97 9.51 22.36 -4.57
N GLN A 98 10.64 22.57 -3.89
CA GLN A 98 11.64 23.59 -4.23
C GLN A 98 12.22 23.37 -5.64
N PHE A 99 12.85 24.40 -6.21
CA PHE A 99 13.39 24.32 -7.57
C PHE A 99 14.56 23.33 -7.68
N GLU A 100 15.44 23.29 -6.67
CA GLU A 100 16.66 22.47 -6.65
C GLU A 100 16.37 20.97 -6.85
N VAL A 101 15.28 20.43 -6.27
CA VAL A 101 14.95 19.00 -6.40
C VAL A 101 14.48 18.60 -7.81
N ARG A 102 14.23 19.58 -8.69
CA ARG A 102 13.84 19.37 -10.10
C ARG A 102 15.04 19.38 -11.05
N ASP A 103 16.22 19.77 -10.56
CA ASP A 103 17.43 19.82 -11.37
C ASP A 103 18.05 18.42 -11.56
N VAL A 104 18.81 18.26 -12.65
CA VAL A 104 19.51 17.01 -12.96
C VAL A 104 20.80 16.96 -12.13
N HIS A 105 20.92 15.95 -11.27
CA HIS A 105 22.05 15.74 -10.35
C HIS A 105 22.87 14.51 -10.73
#